data_AF-A0A9D8AA75-F1
#
_entry.id   AF-A0A9D8AA75-F1
#
_cell.length_a   1.000
_cell.length_b   1.000
_cell.length_c   1.000
_cell.angle_alpha   90.00
_cell.angle_beta   90.00
_cell.angle_gamma   90.00
#
_symmetry.space_group_name_H-M   'P 1'
#
loop_
_entity.id
_entity.type
_entity.pdbx_description
1 polymer ?
#
loop_
_entity_poly.entity_id
_entity_poly.type
_entity_poly.pdbx_seq_one_letter_code
_entity_poly.pdbx_strand_id
1 'polypeptide(L)'
;MSFTKKKIINAIENYLKGAVYSDYYVGITANIGARLFGDHGISTDHDIWIYREAITVSDAREIEKYFLDRGIDGGPGGGDENSKKVYVYKKTSMSNP
;
A
#
# COMPACT_ATOMS: atom_id res chain seq x y z
N MET A 1 -6.08 -5.89 14.28
CA MET A 1 -4.77 -6.16 14.94
C MET A 1 -3.74 -5.27 14.26
N SER A 2 -3.25 -4.24 14.95
CA SER A 2 -2.24 -3.33 14.40
C SER A 2 -0.85 -3.98 14.46
N PHE A 3 -0.06 -3.85 13.40
CA PHE A 3 1.28 -4.41 13.34
C PHE A 3 2.32 -3.33 13.59
N THR A 4 3.42 -3.69 14.27
CA THR A 4 4.60 -2.81 14.36
C THR A 4 5.14 -2.54 12.95
N LYS A 5 5.70 -1.35 12.70
CA LYS A 5 6.31 -0.94 11.42
C LYS A 5 7.09 -2.05 10.71
N LYS A 6 8.04 -2.67 11.40
CA LYS A 6 8.89 -3.75 10.85
C LYS A 6 8.09 -4.98 10.38
N LYS A 7 7.02 -5.35 11.10
CA LYS A 7 6.16 -6.48 10.71
C LYS A 7 5.38 -6.18 9.43
N ILE A 8 4.94 -4.93 9.24
CA ILE A 8 4.24 -4.52 8.02
C ILE A 8 5.18 -4.56 6.84
N ILE A 9 6.37 -3.96 6.97
CA ILE A 9 7.41 -3.98 5.95
C ILE A 9 7.70 -5.43 5.54
N ASN A 10 8.03 -6.30 6.51
CA ASN A 10 8.33 -7.70 6.21
C ASN A 10 7.16 -8.44 5.54
N ALA A 11 5.91 -8.15 5.94
CA ALA A 11 4.74 -8.78 5.34
C ALA A 11 4.57 -8.37 3.87
N ILE A 12 4.78 -7.09 3.57
CA ILE A 12 4.69 -6.56 2.20
C ILE A 12 5.89 -7.05 1.37
N GLU A 13 7.13 -6.97 1.87
CA GLU A 13 8.31 -7.49 1.15
C GLU A 13 8.19 -8.98 0.84
N ASN A 14 7.67 -9.77 1.79
CA ASN A 14 7.44 -11.19 1.56
C ASN A 14 6.33 -11.45 0.53
N TYR A 15 5.30 -10.59 0.50
CA TYR A 15 4.24 -10.67 -0.51
C TYR A 15 4.75 -10.28 -1.91
N LEU A 16 5.67 -9.32 -1.98
CA LEU A 16 6.33 -8.85 -3.21
C LEU A 16 7.59 -9.66 -3.57
N LYS A 17 7.82 -10.80 -2.93
CA LYS A 17 9.04 -11.57 -3.13
C LYS A 17 9.13 -12.07 -4.57
N GLY A 18 10.18 -11.66 -5.28
CA GLY A 18 10.37 -11.98 -6.70
C GLY A 18 9.60 -11.08 -7.66
N ALA A 19 8.93 -10.03 -7.15
CA ALA A 19 8.22 -9.05 -7.97
C ALA A 19 9.12 -7.86 -8.35
N VAL A 20 8.79 -7.22 -9.47
CA VAL A 20 9.47 -5.99 -9.91
C VAL A 20 8.77 -4.79 -9.27
N TYR A 21 9.48 -4.04 -8.42
CA TYR A 21 8.87 -3.00 -7.57
C TYR A 21 8.20 -1.88 -8.37
N SER A 22 8.75 -1.51 -9.52
CA SER A 22 8.17 -0.49 -10.41
C SER A 22 6.83 -0.91 -11.04
N ASP A 23 6.44 -2.18 -10.97
CA ASP A 23 5.11 -2.63 -11.42
C ASP A 23 4.03 -2.39 -10.35
N TYR A 24 4.41 -1.94 -9.16
CA TYR A 24 3.51 -1.80 -8.02
C TYR A 24 3.29 -0.35 -7.66
N TYR A 25 2.21 -0.12 -6.93
CA TYR A 25 1.86 1.15 -6.34
C TYR A 25 1.67 0.98 -4.83
N VAL A 26 2.21 1.91 -4.04
CA VAL A 26 2.03 1.99 -2.59
C VAL A 26 1.28 3.27 -2.22
N GLY A 27 0.41 3.16 -1.22
CA GLY A 27 -0.23 4.33 -0.63
C GLY A 27 -0.73 4.08 0.78
N ILE A 28 -1.20 5.15 1.43
CA ILE A 28 -1.91 5.10 2.70
C ILE A 28 -3.37 5.56 2.59
N THR A 29 -4.24 5.04 3.46
CA THR A 29 -5.65 5.45 3.53
C THR A 29 -6.27 5.14 4.89
N ALA A 30 -7.36 5.83 5.23
CA ALA A 30 -8.26 5.45 6.31
C ALA A 30 -9.26 4.36 5.86
N ASN A 31 -9.59 4.33 4.57
CA ASN A 31 -10.60 3.45 3.97
C ASN A 31 -10.05 2.70 2.75
N ILE A 32 -9.68 1.43 2.97
CA ILE A 32 -9.16 0.54 1.93
C ILE A 32 -10.21 0.23 0.88
N GLY A 33 -11.47 0.03 1.25
CA GLY A 33 -12.52 -0.35 0.30
C GLY A 33 -12.76 0.74 -0.72
N ALA A 34 -12.91 1.98 -0.25
CA ALA A 34 -13.04 3.14 -1.14
C ALA A 34 -11.79 3.34 -2.00
N ARG A 35 -10.59 3.22 -1.41
CA ARG A 35 -9.35 3.54 -2.13
C ARG A 35 -8.93 2.47 -3.14
N LEU A 36 -8.81 1.21 -2.71
CA LEU A 36 -8.39 0.12 -3.60
C LEU A 36 -9.48 -0.24 -4.61
N PHE A 37 -10.70 -0.50 -4.15
CA PHE A 37 -11.74 -1.09 -5.00
C PHE A 37 -12.62 -0.04 -5.69
N GLY A 38 -12.65 1.19 -5.17
CA GLY A 38 -13.29 2.34 -5.81
C GLY A 38 -12.31 3.11 -6.69
N ASP A 39 -11.44 3.91 -6.08
CA ASP A 39 -10.57 4.85 -6.81
C ASP A 39 -9.59 4.15 -7.76
N HIS A 40 -8.87 3.14 -7.25
CA HIS A 40 -7.86 2.41 -8.02
C HIS A 40 -8.44 1.30 -8.90
N GLY A 41 -9.73 0.96 -8.75
CA GLY A 41 -10.42 -0.04 -9.58
C GLY A 41 -9.89 -1.47 -9.41
N ILE A 42 -9.27 -1.79 -8.27
CA ILE A 42 -8.70 -3.10 -8.00
C ILE A 42 -9.81 -4.12 -7.75
N SER A 43 -9.73 -5.28 -8.39
CA SER A 43 -10.59 -6.43 -8.12
C SER A 43 -10.10 -7.18 -6.89
N THR A 44 -11.01 -7.49 -5.96
CA THR A 44 -10.69 -8.30 -4.78
C THR A 44 -10.20 -9.70 -5.14
N ASP A 45 -10.68 -10.24 -6.26
CA ASP A 45 -10.57 -11.67 -6.58
C ASP A 45 -9.55 -11.94 -7.70
N HIS A 46 -9.25 -10.94 -8.52
CA HIS A 46 -8.42 -11.11 -9.73
C HIS A 46 -7.09 -10.35 -9.68
N ASP A 47 -7.00 -9.28 -8.89
CA ASP A 47 -5.80 -8.45 -8.83
C ASP A 47 -4.90 -8.78 -7.64
N ILE A 48 -3.61 -8.44 -7.79
CA ILE A 48 -2.59 -8.63 -6.77
C ILE A 48 -2.56 -7.40 -5.87
N TRP A 49 -2.98 -7.55 -4.61
CA TRP A 49 -2.95 -6.49 -3.62
C TRP A 49 -2.80 -7.01 -2.19
N ILE A 50 -2.29 -6.16 -1.32
CA ILE A 50 -2.15 -6.39 0.11
C ILE A 50 -2.33 -5.09 0.86
N TYR A 51 -2.98 -5.12 2.02
CA TYR A 51 -2.92 -4.00 2.97
C TYR A 51 -2.59 -4.47 4.38
N ARG A 52 -2.04 -3.57 5.17
CA ARG A 52 -1.81 -3.75 6.61
C ARG A 52 -2.12 -2.46 7.35
N GLU A 53 -2.58 -2.61 8.58
CA GLU A 53 -2.87 -1.49 9.47
C GLU A 53 -1.70 -1.23 10.41
N ALA A 54 -1.17 -0.01 10.35
CA ALA A 54 -0.15 0.51 11.24
C ALA A 54 -0.75 0.99 12.57
N ILE A 55 0.10 1.16 13.58
CA ILE A 55 -0.30 1.66 14.90
C ILE A 55 -0.61 3.15 14.81
N THR A 56 0.24 3.91 14.12
CA THR A 56 0.11 5.35 13.95
C THR A 56 0.13 5.75 12.48
N VAL A 57 -0.38 6.95 12.17
CA VAL A 57 -0.26 7.53 10.81
C VAL A 57 1.21 7.83 10.46
N SER A 58 2.04 8.16 11.45
CA SER A 58 3.48 8.33 11.26
C SER A 58 4.12 7.03 10.80
N ASP A 59 3.80 5.91 11.44
CA ASP A 59 4.27 4.59 11.00
C ASP A 59 3.82 4.31 9.56
N ALA A 60 2.56 4.59 9.22
CA ALA A 60 2.04 4.36 7.87
C ALA A 60 2.81 5.18 6.81
N ARG A 61 3.05 6.46 7.06
CA ARG A 61 3.85 7.34 6.19
C ARG A 61 5.30 6.89 6.06
N GLU A 62 5.91 6.45 7.16
CA GLU A 62 7.27 5.91 7.13
C GLU A 62 7.38 4.61 6.32
N ILE A 63 6.36 3.75 6.37
CA ILE A 63 6.29 2.52 5.57
C ILE A 63 6.08 2.85 4.09
N GLU A 64 5.16 3.76 3.77
CA GLU A 64 4.95 4.24 2.40
C GLU A 64 6.25 4.79 1.81
N LYS A 65 6.90 5.70 2.54
CA LYS A 65 8.20 6.26 2.15
C LYS A 65 9.27 5.16 1.95
N TYR A 66 9.31 4.17 2.84
CA TYR A 66 10.26 3.06 2.71
C TYR A 66 10.13 2.30 1.38
N PHE A 67 8.91 2.09 0.90
CA PHE A 67 8.66 1.41 -0.37
C PHE A 67 8.86 2.33 -1.58
N LEU A 68 8.50 3.61 -1.47
CA LEU A 68 8.81 4.63 -2.48
C LEU A 68 10.32 4.73 -2.73
N ASP A 69 11.12 4.80 -1.67
CA ASP A 69 12.59 4.89 -1.74
C ASP A 69 13.22 3.61 -2.37
N ARG A 70 12.47 2.50 -2.46
CA ARG A 70 12.87 1.24 -3.11
C ARG A 70 12.37 1.10 -4.55
N GLY A 71 11.68 2.10 -5.08
CA GLY A 71 11.22 2.13 -6.47
C GLY A 71 9.82 1.56 -6.72
N ILE A 72 8.99 1.43 -5.67
CA ILE A 72 7.54 1.30 -5.87
C ILE A 72 6.97 2.68 -6.18
N ASP A 73 6.02 2.78 -7.10
CA ASP A 73 5.35 4.05 -7.38
C ASP A 73 4.38 4.42 -6.26
N GLY A 74 4.06 5.70 -6.12
CA GLY A 74 3.03 6.13 -5.17
C GLY A 74 2.70 7.61 -5.30
N GLY A 75 1.67 8.02 -4.59
CA GLY A 75 1.23 9.41 -4.55
C GLY A 75 2.07 10.30 -3.61
N PRO A 76 1.81 11.61 -3.58
CA PRO A 76 2.57 12.59 -2.79
C PRO A 76 2.37 12.49 -1.26
N GLY A 77 2.00 11.33 -0.71
CA GLY A 77 1.73 11.15 0.72
C GLY A 77 0.42 11.80 1.16
N GLY A 78 -0.67 11.49 0.45
CA GLY A 78 -2.02 11.95 0.81
C GLY A 78 -2.59 11.16 1.99
N GLY A 79 -3.33 11.82 2.88
CA GLY A 79 -4.00 11.17 3.99
C GLY A 79 -4.16 12.08 5.21
N ASP A 80 -5.28 11.93 5.90
CA ASP A 80 -5.56 12.57 7.19
C ASP A 80 -4.90 11.81 8.36
N GLU A 81 -5.13 12.27 9.59
CA GLU A 81 -4.65 11.61 10.82
C GLU A 81 -5.15 10.16 10.99
N ASN A 82 -6.20 9.76 10.25
CA ASN A 82 -6.79 8.43 10.29
C ASN A 82 -6.17 7.47 9.27
N SER A 83 -5.27 7.95 8.42
CA SER A 83 -4.69 7.19 7.30
C SER A 83 -3.62 6.19 7.73
N LYS A 84 -4.02 5.21 8.56
CA LYS A 84 -3.16 4.20 9.17
C LYS A 84 -3.04 2.91 8.36
N LYS A 85 -3.78 2.75 7.26
CA LYS A 85 -3.75 1.53 6.45
C LYS A 85 -2.82 1.74 5.26
N VAL A 86 -1.73 0.99 5.24
CA VAL A 86 -0.79 0.95 4.11
C VAL A 86 -1.27 -0.12 3.14
N TYR A 87 -1.37 0.21 1.86
CA TYR A 87 -1.71 -0.73 0.81
C TYR A 87 -0.66 -0.75 -0.29
N VAL A 88 -0.54 -1.91 -0.92
CA VAL A 88 0.25 -2.10 -2.13
C VAL A 88 -0.60 -2.90 -3.12
N TYR A 89 -0.59 -2.51 -4.38
CA TYR A 89 -1.20 -3.29 -5.46
C TYR A 89 -0.30 -3.31 -6.70
N LYS A 90 -0.46 -4.35 -7.53
CA LYS A 90 0.21 -4.42 -8.84
C LYS A 90 -0.58 -3.58 -9.83
N LYS A 91 0.09 -2.62 -10.48
CA LYS A 91 -0.51 -1.82 -11.53
C LYS A 91 -0.84 -2.70 -12.73
N THR A 92 -2.00 -2.47 -13.31
CA THR A 92 -2.47 -3.08 -14.54
C THR A 92 -2.94 -1.98 -15.49
N SER A 93 -3.24 -2.33 -16.75
CA SER A 93 -3.83 -1.36 -17.69
C SER A 93 -5.22 -0.86 -17.26
N MET A 94 -5.85 -1.51 -16.27
CA MET A 94 -7.16 -1.17 -15.73
C MET A 94 -7.09 -0.40 -14.41
N SER A 95 -5.93 -0.38 -13.74
CA SER A 95 -5.75 0.33 -12.47
C SER A 95 -5.40 1.79 -12.69
N ASN A 96 -5.83 2.66 -11.78
CA ASN A 96 -5.51 4.10 -11.80
C ASN A 96 -4.43 4.44 -10.75
N PRO A 97 -3.12 4.50 -11.08
CA PRO A 97 -2.06 4.91 -10.15
C PRO A 97 -2.18 6.37 -9.67
#